data_AF-A0A502FZB3-F1
#
_entry.id   AF-A0A502FZB3-F1
#
_cell.length_a   1.000
_cell.length_b   1.000
_cell.length_c   1.000
_cell.angle_alpha   90.00
_cell.angle_beta   90.00
_cell.angle_gamma   90.00
#
_symmetry.space_group_name_H-M   'P 1'
#
loop_
_entity.id
_entity.type
_entity.pdbx_description
1 polymer ?
#
loop_
_entity_poly.entity_id
_entity_poly.type
_entity_poly.pdbx_seq_one_letter_code
_entity_poly.pdbx_strand_id
1 'polypeptide(L)' 'MEPLAFQCFGPGVKHDKVADGPTPRARKLKLESDNCLAIAILEREPEVAAMLIDEAAKLARRVKELHDKA' A
#
# COMPACT_ATOMS: atom_id res chain seq x y z
N MET A 1 -4.24 44.38 4.78
CA MET A 1 -4.88 43.22 4.15
C MET A 1 -4.02 42.02 4.53
N GLU A 2 -4.33 41.45 5.70
CA GLU A 2 -3.61 40.35 6.36
C GLU A 2 -4.48 39.09 6.21
N PRO A 3 -3.94 37.90 5.91
CA PRO A 3 -4.77 36.71 5.77
C PRO A 3 -5.20 36.19 7.15
N LEU A 4 -6.50 35.92 7.24
CA LEU A 4 -7.21 35.38 8.39
C LEU A 4 -6.61 34.03 8.82
N ALA A 5 -6.18 33.96 10.08
CA ALA A 5 -5.86 32.71 10.76
C ALA A 5 -7.10 31.81 10.79
N PHE A 6 -7.10 30.75 9.97
CA PHE A 6 -8.10 29.69 10.02
C PHE A 6 -7.69 28.67 11.09
N GLN A 7 -7.82 29.05 12.35
CA GLN A 7 -7.84 28.10 13.46
C GLN A 7 -9.29 27.74 13.75
N CYS A 8 -9.69 26.50 13.45
CA CYS A 8 -10.77 25.77 14.12
C CYS A 8 -10.84 24.32 13.59
N PHE A 9 -10.17 23.38 14.26
CA PHE A 9 -10.71 22.04 14.53
C PHE A 9 -10.05 21.53 15.83
N GLY A 10 -10.91 21.17 16.79
CA GLY A 10 -10.62 21.20 18.22
C GLY A 10 -9.77 20.04 18.78
N PRO A 11 -9.39 20.14 20.07
CA PRO A 11 -8.68 19.09 20.77
C PRO A 11 -9.71 18.07 21.28
N GLY A 12 -9.62 16.82 20.82
CA GLY A 12 -10.44 15.76 21.42
C GLY A 12 -10.85 14.62 20.49
N VAL A 13 -9.92 14.06 19.73
CA VAL A 13 -10.10 12.69 19.23
C VAL A 13 -9.17 11.80 20.05
N LYS A 14 -9.77 10.94 20.85
CA LYS A 14 -9.08 9.90 21.60
C LYS A 14 -8.26 9.10 20.59
N HIS A 15 -6.94 9.02 20.80
CA HIS A 15 -6.06 8.10 20.08
C HIS A 15 -6.37 6.66 20.53
N ASP A 16 -7.59 6.18 20.27
CA ASP A 16 -7.94 4.79 20.45
C ASP A 16 -7.39 4.02 19.25
N LYS A 17 -6.15 3.56 19.45
CA LYS A 17 -5.33 2.72 18.56
C LYS A 17 -5.00 3.37 17.23
N VAL A 18 -3.80 3.97 17.15
CA VAL A 18 -3.08 4.05 15.87
C VAL A 18 -2.95 2.60 15.40
N ALA A 19 -3.88 2.16 14.56
CA ALA A 19 -3.73 0.90 13.85
C ALA A 19 -2.39 1.00 13.14
N ASP A 20 -1.45 0.13 13.54
CA ASP A 20 -0.11 0.10 12.96
C ASP A 20 -0.27 0.08 11.44
N GLY A 21 0.03 1.23 10.82
CA GLY A 21 0.02 1.35 9.39
C GLY A 21 0.97 0.28 8.81
N PRO A 22 0.76 -0.15 7.56
CA PRO A 22 1.60 -1.15 6.91
C PRO A 22 3.08 -0.84 7.20
N THR A 23 3.83 -1.81 7.74
CA THR A 23 5.26 -1.61 8.03
C THR A 23 5.97 -1.05 6.78
N PRO A 24 7.07 -0.28 6.91
CA PRO A 24 7.79 0.24 5.74
C PRO A 24 8.14 -0.84 4.71
N ARG A 25 8.39 -2.08 5.18
CA ARG A 25 8.58 -3.26 4.34
C ARG A 25 7.29 -3.70 3.64
N ALA A 26 6.18 -3.79 4.36
CA ALA A 26 4.88 -4.15 3.77
C ALA A 26 4.45 -3.13 2.69
N ARG A 27 4.71 -1.83 2.90
CA ARG A 27 4.44 -0.79 1.89
C ARG A 27 5.25 -0.98 0.60
N LYS A 28 6.54 -1.29 0.73
CA LYS A 28 7.40 -1.56 -0.45
C LYS A 28 6.92 -2.78 -1.22
N LEU A 29 6.64 -3.88 -0.54
CA LEU A 29 6.14 -5.10 -1.19
C LEU A 29 4.77 -4.89 -1.85
N LYS A 30 3.90 -4.04 -1.26
CA LYS A 30 2.63 -3.67 -1.90
C LYS A 30 2.86 -2.89 -3.19
N LEU A 31 3.76 -1.91 -3.18
CA LEU A 31 4.12 -1.15 -4.37
C LEU A 31 4.69 -2.05 -5.48
N GLU A 32 5.59 -2.97 -5.12
CA GLU A 32 6.16 -3.94 -6.07
C GLU A 32 5.09 -4.87 -6.66
N SER A 33 4.17 -5.36 -5.83
CA SER A 33 3.01 -6.16 -6.28
C SER A 33 2.14 -5.39 -7.28
N ASP A 34 1.85 -4.12 -7.00
CA ASP A 34 1.05 -3.26 -7.88
C ASP A 34 1.77 -2.99 -9.20
N ASN A 35 3.09 -2.78 -9.17
CA ASN A 35 3.89 -2.60 -10.37
C ASN A 35 3.88 -3.85 -11.26
N CYS A 36 4.03 -5.04 -10.67
CA CYS A 36 3.96 -6.30 -11.43
C CYS A 36 2.62 -6.45 -12.16
N LEU A 37 1.49 -6.14 -11.50
CA LEU A 37 0.17 -6.18 -12.13
C LEU A 37 0.02 -5.13 -13.23
N ALA A 38 0.50 -3.90 -12.99
CA ALA A 38 0.43 -2.82 -13.98
C ALA A 38 1.18 -3.18 -15.27
N ILE A 39 2.35 -3.82 -15.14
CA ILE A 39 3.12 -4.31 -16.30
C ILE A 39 2.39 -5.48 -16.96
N ALA A 40 1.90 -6.45 -16.19
CA ALA A 40 1.23 -7.64 -16.73
C ALA A 40 0.00 -7.31 -17.59
N ILE A 41 -0.77 -6.28 -17.23
CA ILE A 41 -1.96 -5.84 -17.99
C ILE A 41 -1.59 -5.31 -19.38
N LEU A 42 -0.40 -4.72 -19.51
CA LEU A 42 0.08 -4.12 -20.75
C LEU A 42 0.95 -5.09 -21.57
N GLU A 43 1.30 -6.24 -21.01
CA GLU A 43 2.20 -7.21 -21.61
C GLU A 43 1.51 -7.98 -22.76
N ARG A 44 2.22 -8.12 -23.88
CA ARG A 44 1.72 -8.81 -25.08
C ARG A 44 2.01 -10.30 -25.03
N GLU A 45 3.10 -10.68 -24.40
CA GLU A 45 3.53 -12.07 -24.29
C GLU A 45 2.80 -12.75 -23.12
N PRO A 46 1.89 -13.71 -23.37
CA PRO A 46 1.04 -14.27 -22.33
C PRO A 46 1.82 -15.02 -21.25
N GLU A 47 2.95 -15.63 -21.60
CA GLU A 47 3.84 -16.31 -20.66
C GLU A 47 4.49 -15.32 -19.68
N VAL A 48 4.91 -14.15 -20.19
CA VAL A 48 5.50 -13.08 -19.37
C VAL A 48 4.44 -12.45 -18.47
N ALA A 49 3.24 -12.19 -19.00
CA ALA A 49 2.11 -11.70 -18.21
C ALA A 49 1.76 -12.66 -17.06
N ALA A 50 1.74 -13.98 -17.33
CA ALA A 50 1.48 -14.99 -16.31
C ALA A 50 2.55 -14.98 -15.20
N MET A 51 3.84 -14.92 -15.56
CA MET A 51 4.94 -14.82 -14.58
C MET A 51 4.81 -13.58 -13.69
N LEU A 52 4.45 -12.43 -14.27
CA LEU A 52 4.26 -11.18 -13.53
C LEU A 52 3.05 -11.25 -12.57
N ILE A 53 1.95 -11.87 -12.99
CA ILE A 53 0.77 -12.10 -12.15
C ILE A 53 1.13 -13.01 -10.96
N ASP A 54 1.86 -14.09 -11.22
CA ASP A 54 2.31 -15.01 -10.17
C ASP A 54 3.19 -14.31 -9.14
N GLU A 55 4.11 -13.47 -9.62
CA GLU A 55 5.00 -12.70 -8.74
C GLU A 55 4.22 -11.65 -7.93
N ALA A 56 3.30 -10.92 -8.56
CA ALA A 56 2.41 -10.00 -7.87
C ALA A 56 1.62 -10.68 -6.75
N ALA A 57 1.11 -11.89 -7.01
CA ALA A 57 0.37 -12.68 -6.03
C ALA A 57 1.25 -13.13 -4.85
N LYS A 58 2.52 -13.52 -5.09
CA LYS A 58 3.47 -13.84 -4.01
C LYS A 58 3.74 -12.63 -3.12
N LEU A 59 4.00 -11.47 -3.72
CA LEU A 59 4.26 -10.22 -3.00
C LEU A 59 3.04 -9.81 -2.17
N ALA A 60 1.83 -9.87 -2.74
CA ALA A 60 0.59 -9.58 -2.03
C ALA A 60 0.35 -10.50 -0.83
N ARG A 61 0.60 -11.81 -0.97
CA ARG A 61 0.56 -12.75 0.17
C ARG A 61 1.53 -12.35 1.26
N ARG A 62 2.76 -11.96 0.88
CA ARG A 62 3.77 -11.55 1.86
C ARG A 62 3.40 -10.25 2.59
N VAL A 63 2.76 -9.30 1.91
CA VAL A 63 2.20 -8.09 2.54
C VAL A 63 1.20 -8.49 3.63
N LYS A 64 0.27 -9.39 3.30
CA LYS A 64 -0.73 -9.89 4.25
C LYS A 64 -0.08 -10.55 5.46
N GLU A 65 0.89 -11.45 5.24
CA GLU A 65 1.62 -12.10 6.34
C GLU A 65 2.35 -11.10 7.25
N LEU A 66 2.84 -9.99 6.71
CA LEU A 66 3.50 -8.94 7.50
C LEU A 66 2.51 -8.08 8.28
N HIS A 67 1.26 -7.96 7.82
CA HIS A 67 0.19 -7.32 8.61
C HIS A 67 -0.31 -8.23 9.70
N ASP A 68 -0.48 -9.53 9.42
CA ASP A 68 -0.98 -10.51 10.38
C ASP A 68 0.05 -10.82 11.51
N LYS A 69 1.33 -10.45 11.31
CA LYS A 69 2.43 -10.63 12.26
C LYS A 69 2.89 -9.34 12.96
N ALA A 70 2.34 -8.19 12.57
CA ALA A 70 2.60 -6.90 13.21
C ALA A 70 1.65 -6.70 14.39
#